data_AF-A0A0P4V4P4-F1
#
_entry.id   AF-A0A0P4V4P4-F1
#
_cell.length_a   1.000
_cell.length_b   1.000
_cell.length_c   1.000
_cell.angle_alpha   90.00
_cell.angle_beta   90.00
_cell.angle_gamma   90.00
#
_symmetry.space_group_name_H-M   'P 1'
#
loop_
_entity.id
_entity.type
_entity.pdbx_description
1 polymer ?
#
loop_
_entity_poly.entity_id
_entity_poly.type
_entity_poly.pdbx_seq_one_letter_code
_entity_poly.pdbx_strand_id
1 'polypeptide(L)'
;MQVHFQASQILLESLYERYSENAKQLIPLIRQDRTLSSFDSFNKRFKLSWGMEIEFTDSLSITKEDTRACYILMLKISDLWFAFEHLVKTAADIIPKDEDRNSNVNFYSSSTMQMLEFDPITLNFNQLLNNQVLHRSVWRREVYPFIQYLVRDTQGGTQRLIADALSHVQESRELQAKHIFALAYGIRNVYVHKGVAAALGSKNYQVKRAFYLVMYDALILYSLALGNAYCCKKLASYSTVITQS
;
A
#
# COMPACT_ATOMS: atom_id res chain seq x y z
N MET A 1 10.84 17.73 3.28
CA MET A 1 11.69 16.51 3.32
C MET A 1 11.26 15.60 2.19
N GLN A 2 12.16 15.23 1.28
CA GLN A 2 11.84 14.30 0.20
C GLN A 2 11.87 12.86 0.73
N VAL A 3 10.76 12.15 0.57
CA VAL A 3 10.69 10.70 0.80
C VAL A 3 11.17 10.03 -0.49
N HIS A 4 12.36 9.44 -0.47
CA HIS A 4 12.90 8.72 -1.63
C HIS A 4 12.38 7.29 -1.64
N PHE A 5 11.86 6.87 -2.79
CA PHE A 5 11.46 5.49 -3.05
C PHE A 5 12.70 4.58 -3.03
N GLN A 6 12.61 3.45 -2.33
CA GLN A 6 13.74 2.52 -2.11
C GLN A 6 13.55 1.15 -2.77
N ALA A 7 12.34 0.84 -3.24
CA ALA A 7 12.07 -0.38 -3.98
C ALA A 7 12.78 -0.42 -5.34
N SER A 8 12.85 -1.63 -5.91
CA SER A 8 13.49 -1.89 -7.20
C SER A 8 13.04 -0.87 -8.25
N GLN A 9 13.98 -0.03 -8.68
CA GLN A 9 13.74 1.05 -9.64
C GLN A 9 13.17 0.49 -10.95
N ILE A 10 13.71 -0.65 -11.41
CA ILE A 10 13.25 -1.35 -12.61
C ILE A 10 11.79 -1.79 -12.46
N LEU A 11 11.43 -2.35 -11.30
CA LEU A 11 10.05 -2.78 -11.03
C LEU A 11 9.09 -1.59 -10.99
N LEU A 12 9.49 -0.49 -10.34
CA LEU A 12 8.70 0.74 -10.29
C LEU A 12 8.50 1.32 -11.69
N GLU A 13 9.56 1.51 -12.45
CA GLU A 13 9.51 2.10 -13.80
C GLU A 13 8.62 1.26 -14.72
N SER A 14 8.81 -0.06 -14.73
CA SER A 14 7.99 -0.97 -15.53
C SER A 14 6.50 -0.93 -15.17
N LEU A 15 6.17 -0.92 -13.87
CA LEU A 15 4.76 -0.83 -13.43
C LEU A 15 4.17 0.54 -13.73
N TYR A 16 4.94 1.60 -13.52
CA TYR A 16 4.49 2.97 -13.75
C TYR A 16 4.27 3.25 -15.23
N GLU A 17 5.16 2.80 -16.11
CA GLU A 17 5.04 2.97 -17.55
C GLU A 17 3.77 2.28 -18.07
N ARG A 18 3.59 0.98 -17.76
CA ARG A 18 2.40 0.22 -18.15
C ARG A 18 1.11 0.87 -17.63
N TYR A 19 1.08 1.22 -16.34
CA TYR A 19 -0.07 1.91 -15.76
C TYR A 19 -0.35 3.23 -16.46
N SER A 20 0.68 4.05 -16.69
CA SER A 20 0.53 5.40 -17.27
C SER A 20 0.04 5.33 -18.72
N GLU A 21 0.56 4.41 -19.52
CA GLU A 21 0.13 4.18 -20.89
C GLU A 21 -1.36 3.80 -20.95
N ASN A 22 -1.76 2.79 -20.17
CA ASN A 22 -3.14 2.32 -20.16
C ASN A 22 -4.11 3.34 -19.55
N ALA A 23 -3.70 4.03 -18.47
CA ALA A 23 -4.50 5.09 -17.87
C ALA A 23 -4.70 6.28 -18.84
N LYS A 24 -3.67 6.64 -19.63
CA LYS A 24 -3.75 7.71 -20.63
C LYS A 24 -4.79 7.40 -21.71
N GLN A 25 -4.96 6.13 -22.07
CA GLN A 25 -5.99 5.68 -23.01
C GLN A 25 -7.39 5.65 -22.38
N LEU A 26 -7.50 5.22 -21.12
CA LEU A 26 -8.79 5.07 -20.44
C LEU A 26 -9.40 6.40 -19.97
N ILE A 27 -8.58 7.36 -19.54
CA ILE A 27 -9.05 8.64 -18.97
C ILE A 27 -9.95 9.44 -19.94
N PRO A 28 -9.62 9.61 -21.23
CA PRO A 28 -10.49 10.30 -22.18
C PRO A 28 -11.91 9.72 -22.27
N LEU A 29 -12.06 8.40 -22.04
CA LEU A 29 -13.34 7.70 -22.11
C LEU A 29 -14.27 8.03 -20.92
N ILE A 30 -13.76 8.61 -19.83
CA ILE A 30 -14.56 9.00 -18.66
C ILE A 30 -15.69 9.97 -19.03
N ARG A 31 -15.47 10.85 -20.02
CA ARG A 31 -16.51 11.79 -20.48
C ARG A 31 -17.69 11.07 -21.13
N GLN A 32 -17.46 9.89 -21.68
CA GLN A 32 -18.44 9.09 -22.42
C GLN A 32 -19.06 8.02 -21.52
N ASP A 33 -18.32 7.53 -20.52
CA ASP A 33 -18.75 6.49 -19.60
C ASP A 33 -18.60 6.92 -18.12
N ARG A 34 -19.75 7.19 -17.49
CA ARG A 34 -19.82 7.57 -16.07
C ARG A 34 -19.39 6.46 -15.12
N THR A 35 -19.40 5.19 -15.54
CA THR A 35 -18.93 4.07 -14.71
C THR A 35 -17.42 4.17 -14.43
N LEU A 36 -16.67 4.92 -15.24
CA LEU A 36 -15.25 5.18 -15.03
C LEU A 36 -14.95 6.29 -14.01
N SER A 37 -15.97 6.98 -13.48
CA SER A 37 -15.78 8.07 -12.50
C SER A 37 -15.10 7.61 -11.20
N SER A 38 -15.35 6.37 -10.77
CA SER A 38 -14.66 5.78 -9.63
C SER A 38 -13.16 5.58 -9.91
N PHE A 39 -12.81 5.16 -11.12
CA PHE A 39 -11.40 5.04 -11.51
C PHE A 39 -10.70 6.40 -11.57
N ASP A 40 -11.37 7.43 -12.12
CA ASP A 40 -10.85 8.80 -12.12
C ASP A 40 -10.55 9.31 -10.71
N SER A 41 -11.48 9.05 -9.78
CA SER A 41 -11.33 9.40 -8.37
C SER A 41 -10.14 8.69 -7.73
N PHE A 42 -9.93 7.40 -8.03
CA PHE A 42 -8.73 6.67 -7.63
C PHE A 42 -7.48 7.34 -8.22
N ASN A 43 -7.40 7.52 -9.54
CA ASN A 43 -6.21 8.01 -10.24
C ASN A 43 -5.78 9.39 -9.71
N LYS A 44 -6.74 10.30 -9.47
CA LYS A 44 -6.49 11.60 -8.85
C LYS A 44 -5.92 11.47 -7.43
N ARG A 45 -6.54 10.63 -6.59
CA ARG A 45 -6.06 10.39 -5.21
C ARG A 45 -4.68 9.74 -5.19
N PHE A 46 -4.45 8.73 -6.02
CA PHE A 46 -3.17 8.05 -6.13
C PHE A 46 -2.05 9.02 -6.49
N LYS A 47 -2.24 9.85 -7.53
CA LYS A 47 -1.28 10.88 -7.94
C LYS A 47 -1.03 11.90 -6.83
N LEU A 48 -2.08 12.32 -6.11
CA LEU A 48 -1.95 13.20 -4.96
C LEU A 48 -1.12 12.53 -3.85
N SER A 49 -1.46 11.32 -3.41
CA SER A 49 -0.75 10.62 -2.33
C SER A 49 0.73 10.39 -2.66
N TRP A 50 1.03 10.00 -3.90
CA TRP A 50 2.40 9.79 -4.36
C TRP A 50 3.16 11.12 -4.45
N GLY A 51 2.63 12.09 -5.20
CA GLY A 51 3.29 13.36 -5.49
C GLY A 51 3.21 14.41 -4.38
N MET A 52 2.46 14.17 -3.29
CA MET A 52 2.31 15.13 -2.20
C MET A 52 3.64 15.36 -1.47
N GLU A 53 4.01 16.62 -1.31
CA GLU A 53 5.10 17.04 -0.45
C GLU A 53 4.51 17.62 0.84
N ILE A 54 5.01 17.16 2.00
CA ILE A 54 4.55 17.61 3.32
C ILE A 54 5.71 18.27 4.03
N GLU A 55 5.49 19.50 4.47
CA GLU A 55 6.45 20.29 5.23
C GLU A 55 5.85 20.70 6.57
N PHE A 56 6.69 20.70 7.62
CA PHE A 56 6.32 21.22 8.93
C PHE A 56 7.05 22.53 9.13
N THR A 57 6.34 23.55 9.62
CA THR A 57 6.96 24.82 9.98
C THR A 57 7.92 24.63 11.15
N ASP A 58 9.08 25.27 11.12
CA ASP A 58 10.09 25.15 12.18
C ASP A 58 9.66 25.75 13.53
N SER A 59 8.57 26.52 13.53
CA SER A 59 7.90 27.00 14.73
C SER A 59 7.19 25.90 15.54
N LEU A 60 6.97 24.71 14.95
CA LEU A 60 6.40 23.56 15.65
C LEU A 60 7.52 22.77 16.34
N SER A 61 7.36 22.55 17.64
CA SER A 61 8.31 21.86 18.54
C SER A 61 8.58 20.37 18.24
N ILE A 62 8.26 19.89 17.05
CA ILE A 62 8.67 18.57 16.55
C ILE A 62 10.13 18.70 16.09
N THR A 63 11.06 18.51 17.03
CA THR A 63 12.48 18.87 16.84
C THR A 63 13.34 17.81 16.15
N LYS A 64 12.84 16.57 15.94
CA LYS A 64 13.64 15.49 15.33
C LYS A 64 13.13 15.10 13.94
N GLU A 65 14.07 15.04 12.99
CA GLU A 65 13.81 14.70 11.59
C GLU A 65 13.06 13.36 11.45
N ASP A 66 13.50 12.31 12.15
CA ASP A 66 12.86 10.99 12.06
C ASP A 66 11.42 10.98 12.58
N THR A 67 11.10 11.82 13.57
CA THR A 67 9.72 11.98 14.04
C THR A 67 8.85 12.63 12.96
N ARG A 68 9.35 13.70 12.32
CA ARG A 68 8.67 14.34 11.18
C ARG A 68 8.47 13.33 10.04
N ALA A 69 9.49 12.57 9.71
CA ALA A 69 9.45 11.53 8.68
C ALA A 69 8.39 10.46 8.96
N CYS A 70 8.31 9.97 10.19
CA CYS A 70 7.27 9.01 10.59
C CYS A 70 5.87 9.56 10.39
N TYR A 71 5.63 10.84 10.70
CA TYR A 71 4.34 11.47 10.49
C TYR A 71 3.98 11.60 9.01
N ILE A 72 4.94 12.06 8.19
CA ILE A 72 4.76 12.20 6.75
C ILE A 72 4.43 10.84 6.13
N LEU A 73 5.19 9.80 6.47
CA LEU A 73 4.98 8.46 5.94
C LEU A 73 3.65 7.86 6.41
N MET A 74 3.27 8.03 7.67
CA MET A 74 1.98 7.55 8.16
C MET A 74 0.79 8.21 7.44
N LEU A 75 0.86 9.52 7.19
CA LEU A 75 -0.12 10.25 6.38
C LEU A 75 -0.18 9.70 4.95
N LYS A 76 0.99 9.60 4.30
CA LYS A 76 1.10 9.07 2.93
C LYS A 76 0.59 7.64 2.80
N ILE A 77 0.93 6.74 3.72
CA ILE A 77 0.41 5.36 3.76
C ILE A 77 -1.11 5.37 3.93
N SER A 78 -1.64 6.23 4.80
CA SER A 78 -3.09 6.30 5.05
C SER A 78 -3.85 6.76 3.82
N ASP A 79 -3.42 7.85 3.17
CA ASP A 79 -4.06 8.35 1.95
C ASP A 79 -3.93 7.36 0.79
N LEU A 80 -2.75 6.76 0.64
CA LEU A 80 -2.51 5.76 -0.40
C LEU A 80 -3.34 4.50 -0.14
N TRP A 81 -3.51 4.08 1.11
CA TRP A 81 -4.39 2.97 1.47
C TRP A 81 -5.84 3.27 1.09
N PHE A 82 -6.33 4.48 1.36
CA PHE A 82 -7.66 4.89 0.94
C PHE A 82 -7.83 4.86 -0.59
N ALA A 83 -6.82 5.29 -1.35
CA ALA A 83 -6.81 5.18 -2.80
C ALA A 83 -6.84 3.71 -3.26
N PHE A 84 -5.98 2.87 -2.68
CA PHE A 84 -5.91 1.44 -2.99
C PHE A 84 -7.23 0.71 -2.67
N GLU A 85 -7.82 0.93 -1.50
CA GLU A 85 -9.10 0.33 -1.13
C GLU A 85 -10.23 0.75 -2.08
N HIS A 86 -10.23 2.02 -2.49
CA HIS A 86 -11.17 2.52 -3.49
C HIS A 86 -10.98 1.86 -4.86
N LEU A 87 -9.73 1.66 -5.28
CA LEU A 87 -9.41 0.93 -6.51
C LEU A 87 -9.87 -0.52 -6.43
N VAL A 88 -9.61 -1.21 -5.31
CA VAL A 88 -10.07 -2.59 -5.09
C VAL A 88 -11.60 -2.70 -5.19
N LYS A 89 -12.34 -1.70 -4.69
CA LYS A 89 -13.80 -1.61 -4.88
C LYS A 89 -14.18 -1.37 -6.34
N THR A 90 -13.49 -0.44 -7.01
CA THR A 90 -13.72 -0.09 -8.42
C THR A 90 -13.44 -1.26 -9.36
N ALA A 91 -12.41 -2.06 -9.05
CA ALA A 91 -11.98 -3.17 -9.88
C ALA A 91 -12.84 -4.42 -9.71
N ALA A 92 -13.66 -4.50 -8.66
CA ALA A 92 -14.46 -5.68 -8.34
C ALA A 92 -15.38 -6.15 -9.48
N ASP A 93 -15.82 -5.21 -10.33
CA ASP A 93 -16.71 -5.50 -11.47
C ASP A 93 -16.04 -6.35 -12.57
N ILE A 94 -14.71 -6.33 -12.65
CA ILE A 94 -13.94 -6.99 -13.72
C ILE A 94 -12.77 -7.85 -13.22
N ILE A 95 -12.41 -7.68 -11.94
CA ILE A 95 -11.41 -8.44 -11.19
C ILE A 95 -12.13 -8.87 -9.91
N PRO A 96 -12.83 -10.01 -9.95
CA PRO A 96 -13.63 -10.47 -8.81
C PRO A 96 -12.79 -10.56 -7.55
N LYS A 97 -13.39 -10.15 -6.43
CA LYS A 97 -12.81 -10.39 -5.11
C LYS A 97 -13.06 -11.82 -4.71
N ASP A 98 -12.05 -12.43 -4.12
CA ASP A 98 -12.20 -13.72 -3.46
C ASP A 98 -12.64 -13.41 -2.02
N GLU A 99 -13.96 -13.24 -1.83
CA GLU A 99 -14.53 -12.69 -0.59
C GLU A 99 -14.19 -13.54 0.65
N ASP A 100 -13.24 -13.08 1.46
CA ASP A 100 -13.23 -13.40 2.89
C ASP A 100 -13.97 -12.29 3.65
N ARG A 101 -15.25 -12.53 3.93
CA ARG A 101 -16.14 -11.58 4.64
C ARG A 101 -15.64 -11.18 6.03
N ASN A 102 -14.65 -11.89 6.58
CA ASN A 102 -14.12 -11.60 7.91
C ASN A 102 -12.93 -10.65 7.89
N SER A 103 -12.41 -10.23 6.73
CA SER A 103 -11.18 -9.44 6.61
C SER A 103 -11.34 -8.24 5.68
N ASN A 104 -10.97 -7.06 6.17
CA ASN A 104 -10.96 -5.82 5.37
C ASN A 104 -9.76 -5.72 4.42
N VAL A 105 -8.87 -6.72 4.41
CA VAL A 105 -7.59 -6.68 3.70
C VAL A 105 -7.30 -7.93 2.87
N ASN A 106 -8.12 -8.97 3.00
CA ASN A 106 -7.97 -10.23 2.26
C ASN A 106 -8.86 -10.18 1.01
N PHE A 107 -8.42 -9.47 -0.02
CA PHE A 107 -9.24 -9.15 -1.19
C PHE A 107 -9.23 -10.24 -2.27
N TYR A 108 -8.13 -10.97 -2.39
CA TYR A 108 -7.80 -11.80 -3.54
C TYR A 108 -7.17 -13.12 -3.10
N SER A 109 -7.50 -14.19 -3.79
CA SER A 109 -6.88 -15.51 -3.68
C SER A 109 -5.46 -15.47 -4.25
N SER A 110 -4.67 -16.49 -3.94
CA SER A 110 -3.31 -16.62 -4.48
C SER A 110 -3.28 -16.61 -6.01
N SER A 111 -4.24 -17.25 -6.68
CA SER A 111 -4.32 -17.23 -8.15
C SER A 111 -4.61 -15.83 -8.70
N THR A 112 -5.49 -15.07 -8.05
CA THR A 112 -5.80 -13.70 -8.47
C THR A 112 -4.61 -12.77 -8.21
N MET A 113 -3.92 -12.91 -7.08
CA MET A 113 -2.69 -12.16 -6.79
C MET A 113 -1.58 -12.46 -7.80
N GLN A 114 -1.42 -13.71 -8.23
CA GLN A 114 -0.44 -14.09 -9.24
C GLN A 114 -0.76 -13.44 -10.60
N MET A 115 -2.03 -13.47 -11.04
CA MET A 115 -2.49 -12.78 -12.26
C MET A 115 -2.25 -11.27 -12.19
N LEU A 116 -2.38 -10.67 -11.00
CA LEU A 116 -2.11 -9.25 -10.78
C LEU A 116 -0.61 -8.92 -10.67
N GLU A 117 0.28 -9.90 -10.83
CA GLU A 117 1.73 -9.75 -10.70
C GLU A 117 2.15 -9.22 -9.31
N PHE A 118 1.49 -9.69 -8.25
CA PHE A 118 1.80 -9.28 -6.88
C PHE A 118 3.05 -9.97 -6.30
N ASP A 119 3.49 -11.09 -6.87
CA ASP A 119 4.62 -11.87 -6.36
C ASP A 119 5.96 -11.11 -6.42
N PRO A 120 6.34 -10.46 -7.55
CA PRO A 120 7.57 -9.65 -7.59
C PRO A 120 7.57 -8.50 -6.58
N ILE A 121 6.40 -7.92 -6.31
CA ILE A 121 6.22 -6.84 -5.34
C ILE A 121 6.42 -7.38 -3.92
N THR A 122 5.81 -8.53 -3.61
CA THR A 122 5.95 -9.23 -2.33
C THR A 122 7.41 -9.62 -2.07
N LEU A 123 8.10 -10.15 -3.09
CA LEU A 123 9.50 -10.51 -3.01
C LEU A 123 10.38 -9.28 -2.72
N ASN A 124 10.20 -8.20 -3.48
CA ASN A 124 10.92 -6.95 -3.28
C ASN A 124 10.66 -6.37 -1.86
N PHE A 125 9.41 -6.42 -1.38
CA PHE A 125 9.09 -6.00 -0.02
C PHE A 125 9.87 -6.81 1.03
N ASN A 126 9.89 -8.14 0.93
CA ASN A 126 10.62 -8.99 1.87
C ASN A 126 12.12 -8.73 1.85
N GLN A 127 12.70 -8.50 0.66
CA GLN A 127 14.11 -8.13 0.51
C GLN A 127 14.43 -6.80 1.22
N LEU A 128 13.60 -5.77 1.01
CA LEU A 128 13.79 -4.47 1.66
C LEU A 128 13.59 -4.57 3.17
N LEU A 129 12.55 -5.27 3.63
CA LEU A 129 12.27 -5.47 5.04
C LEU A 129 13.46 -6.15 5.72
N ASN A 130 14.00 -7.22 5.14
CA ASN A 130 15.15 -7.93 5.69
C ASN A 130 16.43 -7.10 5.66
N ASN A 131 16.74 -6.45 4.54
CA ASN A 131 18.01 -5.77 4.35
C ASN A 131 18.09 -4.42 5.05
N GLN A 132 16.95 -3.73 5.22
CA GLN A 132 16.91 -2.37 5.74
C GLN A 132 16.32 -2.26 7.14
N VAL A 133 15.43 -3.18 7.52
CA VAL A 133 14.71 -3.09 8.80
C VAL A 133 15.12 -4.20 9.76
N LEU A 134 15.19 -5.45 9.31
CA LEU A 134 15.41 -6.62 10.18
C LEU A 134 16.88 -7.09 10.22
N HIS A 135 17.78 -6.45 9.47
CA HIS A 135 19.20 -6.78 9.38
C HIS A 135 19.89 -6.73 10.75
N ARG A 136 19.46 -5.83 11.63
CA ARG A 136 20.01 -5.66 12.99
C ARG A 136 19.09 -6.29 14.03
N SER A 137 19.66 -7.10 14.93
CA SER A 137 18.92 -7.70 16.05
C SER A 137 18.24 -6.65 16.94
N VAL A 138 18.89 -5.51 17.14
CA VAL A 138 18.32 -4.36 17.89
C VAL A 138 17.08 -3.81 17.20
N TRP A 139 17.09 -3.71 15.87
CA TRP A 139 15.95 -3.19 15.11
C TRP A 139 14.79 -4.19 15.09
N ARG A 140 15.08 -5.49 14.98
CA ARG A 140 14.06 -6.55 15.15
C ARG A 140 13.30 -6.42 16.48
N ARG A 141 14.02 -6.19 17.57
CA ARG A 141 13.42 -5.97 18.91
C ARG A 141 12.53 -4.73 19.00
N GLU A 142 12.68 -3.77 18.09
CA GLU A 142 11.81 -2.58 17.99
C GLU A 142 10.61 -2.81 17.05
N VAL A 143 10.76 -3.64 16.01
CA VAL A 143 9.68 -3.98 15.09
C VAL A 143 8.62 -4.86 15.77
N TYR A 144 9.01 -5.82 16.61
CA TYR A 144 8.04 -6.73 17.23
C TYR A 144 7.01 -6.02 18.11
N PRO A 145 7.40 -5.12 19.05
CA PRO A 145 6.44 -4.35 19.84
C PRO A 145 5.57 -3.44 18.98
N PHE A 146 6.11 -2.92 17.87
CA PHE A 146 5.33 -2.11 16.93
C PHE A 146 4.25 -2.93 16.23
N ILE A 147 4.58 -4.09 15.65
CA ILE A 147 3.57 -4.96 15.02
C ILE A 147 2.58 -5.47 16.07
N GLN A 148 3.05 -5.83 17.27
CA GLN A 148 2.19 -6.26 18.38
C GLN A 148 1.22 -5.15 18.83
N TYR A 149 1.65 -3.89 18.77
CA TYR A 149 0.76 -2.75 18.96
C TYR A 149 -0.33 -2.69 17.88
N LEU A 150 0.01 -2.89 16.61
CA LEU A 150 -0.99 -2.98 15.52
C LEU A 150 -1.99 -4.13 15.73
N VAL A 151 -1.54 -5.29 16.23
CA VAL A 151 -2.43 -6.42 16.59
C VAL A 151 -3.45 -5.97 17.63
N ARG A 152 -3.02 -5.28 18.69
CA ARG A 152 -3.91 -4.83 19.76
C ARG A 152 -4.92 -3.79 19.33
N ASP A 153 -4.54 -2.91 18.41
CA ASP A 153 -5.38 -1.79 17.94
C ASP A 153 -6.16 -2.12 16.66
N THR A 154 -6.15 -3.37 16.22
CA THR A 154 -6.96 -3.88 15.10
C THR A 154 -7.91 -4.97 15.57
N GLN A 155 -9.02 -5.18 14.87
CA GLN A 155 -10.05 -6.17 15.20
C GLN A 155 -10.33 -7.12 14.02
N GLY A 156 -11.03 -8.24 14.29
CA GLY A 156 -11.55 -9.15 13.26
C GLY A 156 -10.48 -9.96 12.53
N GLY A 157 -10.75 -10.33 11.27
CA GLY A 157 -9.81 -11.10 10.44
C GLY A 157 -8.50 -10.36 10.16
N THR A 158 -8.53 -9.03 10.09
CA THR A 158 -7.29 -8.25 9.93
C THR A 158 -6.36 -8.40 11.14
N GLN A 159 -6.88 -8.43 12.37
CA GLN A 159 -6.06 -8.69 13.56
C GLN A 159 -5.32 -10.01 13.48
N ARG A 160 -6.00 -11.08 13.00
CA ARG A 160 -5.39 -12.40 12.83
C ARG A 160 -4.27 -12.39 11.81
N LEU A 161 -4.45 -11.68 10.69
CA LEU A 161 -3.41 -11.54 9.66
C LEU A 161 -2.20 -10.73 10.15
N ILE A 162 -2.40 -9.71 10.99
CA ILE A 162 -1.28 -8.97 11.60
C ILE A 162 -0.54 -9.88 12.61
N ALA A 163 -1.26 -10.69 13.39
CA ALA A 163 -0.65 -11.64 14.32
C ALA A 163 0.14 -12.74 13.59
N ASP A 164 -0.35 -13.21 12.45
CA ASP A 164 0.37 -14.14 11.58
C ASP A 164 1.62 -13.47 10.99
N ALA A 165 1.51 -12.21 10.54
CA ALA A 165 2.65 -11.42 10.08
C ALA A 165 3.73 -11.26 11.17
N LEU A 166 3.34 -11.04 12.43
CA LEU A 166 4.26 -10.98 13.57
C LEU A 166 5.02 -12.30 13.73
N SER A 167 4.32 -13.44 13.65
CA SER A 167 4.92 -14.77 13.78
C SER A 167 5.93 -15.03 12.65
N HIS A 168 5.58 -14.67 11.41
CA HIS A 168 6.50 -14.74 10.27
C HIS A 168 7.77 -13.90 10.50
N VAL A 169 7.61 -12.66 10.96
CA VAL A 169 8.74 -11.75 11.25
C VAL A 169 9.62 -12.26 12.40
N GLN A 170 9.03 -12.89 13.43
CA GLN A 170 9.78 -13.50 14.53
C GLN A 170 10.57 -14.74 14.10
N GLU A 171 9.97 -15.56 13.24
CA GLU A 171 10.56 -16.80 12.74
C GLU A 171 11.39 -16.61 11.47
N SER A 172 11.57 -15.36 11.01
CA SER A 172 12.32 -15.03 9.78
C SER A 172 11.74 -15.73 8.53
N ARG A 173 10.42 -15.90 8.50
CA ARG A 173 9.65 -16.36 7.34
C ARG A 173 9.20 -15.17 6.49
N GLU A 174 9.10 -15.37 5.19
CA GLU A 174 8.64 -14.33 4.27
C GLU A 174 7.17 -13.98 4.49
N LEU A 175 6.85 -12.70 4.38
CA LEU A 175 5.48 -12.19 4.42
C LEU A 175 4.81 -12.34 3.06
N GLN A 176 3.52 -12.70 3.08
CA GLN A 176 2.66 -12.74 1.90
C GLN A 176 1.99 -11.37 1.68
N ALA A 177 1.48 -11.10 0.48
CA ALA A 177 0.77 -9.85 0.16
C ALA A 177 -0.35 -9.52 1.17
N LYS A 178 -1.14 -10.52 1.59
CA LYS A 178 -2.19 -10.35 2.61
C LYS A 178 -1.66 -9.84 3.96
N HIS A 179 -0.45 -10.24 4.35
CA HIS A 179 0.20 -9.76 5.58
C HIS A 179 0.61 -8.29 5.43
N ILE A 180 1.14 -7.94 4.26
CA ILE A 180 1.53 -6.57 3.93
C ILE A 180 0.30 -5.66 3.93
N PHE A 181 -0.82 -6.09 3.32
CA PHE A 181 -2.08 -5.35 3.36
C PHE A 181 -2.60 -5.18 4.79
N ALA A 182 -2.54 -6.23 5.61
CA ALA A 182 -2.94 -6.17 7.01
C ALA A 182 -2.11 -5.17 7.82
N LEU A 183 -0.80 -5.14 7.61
CA LEU A 183 0.11 -4.18 8.25
C LEU A 183 -0.17 -2.75 7.79
N ALA A 184 -0.35 -2.51 6.49
CA ALA A 184 -0.68 -1.19 5.95
C ALA A 184 -2.01 -0.66 6.51
N TYR A 185 -3.03 -1.51 6.55
CA TYR A 185 -4.32 -1.19 7.16
C TYR A 185 -4.21 -0.91 8.66
N GLY A 186 -3.42 -1.71 9.39
CA GLY A 186 -3.13 -1.48 10.81
C GLY A 186 -2.51 -0.11 11.06
N ILE A 187 -1.51 0.29 10.26
CA ILE A 187 -0.89 1.62 10.33
C ILE A 187 -1.93 2.72 10.08
N ARG A 188 -2.74 2.57 9.03
CA ARG A 188 -3.84 3.50 8.71
C ARG A 188 -4.86 3.58 9.85
N ASN A 189 -5.20 2.47 10.50
CA ASN A 189 -6.17 2.45 11.59
C ASN A 189 -5.67 3.19 12.83
N VAL A 190 -4.39 3.04 13.16
CA VAL A 190 -3.76 3.83 14.22
C VAL A 190 -3.88 5.32 13.90
N TYR A 191 -3.55 5.72 12.67
CA TYR A 191 -3.70 7.12 12.24
C TYR A 191 -5.14 7.62 12.38
N VAL A 192 -6.12 6.88 11.86
CA VAL A 192 -7.53 7.30 11.83
C VAL A 192 -8.18 7.33 13.22
N HIS A 193 -7.88 6.37 14.08
CA HIS A 193 -8.60 6.19 15.36
C HIS A 193 -7.84 6.68 16.59
N LYS A 194 -6.50 6.73 16.54
CA LYS A 194 -5.66 7.18 17.66
C LYS A 194 -4.98 8.51 17.37
N GLY A 195 -5.16 9.04 16.17
CA GLY A 195 -4.57 10.29 15.74
C GLY A 195 -3.08 10.19 15.44
N VAL A 196 -2.49 11.37 15.24
CA VAL A 196 -1.13 11.54 14.73
C VAL A 196 -0.16 11.52 15.91
N ALA A 197 0.08 10.34 16.50
CA ALA A 197 1.12 10.16 17.53
C ALA A 197 2.19 9.17 17.07
N ALA A 198 3.33 9.70 16.62
CA ALA A 198 4.43 8.89 16.09
C ALA A 198 5.09 8.04 17.17
N ALA A 199 4.84 8.32 18.46
CA ALA A 199 5.35 7.56 19.60
C ALA A 199 4.63 6.21 19.82
N LEU A 200 3.51 5.94 19.13
CA LEU A 200 2.69 4.76 19.36
C LEU A 200 3.39 3.47 18.91
N GLY A 201 3.44 2.46 19.77
CA GLY A 201 3.98 1.11 19.48
C GLY A 201 5.51 0.94 19.51
N SER A 202 6.29 1.95 19.10
CA SER A 202 7.76 2.00 19.30
C SER A 202 8.23 3.44 19.43
N LYS A 203 9.20 3.68 20.32
CA LYS A 203 9.85 4.99 20.50
C LYS A 203 11.05 5.20 19.57
N ASN A 204 11.46 4.17 18.84
CA ASN A 204 12.55 4.24 17.89
C ASN A 204 12.04 4.70 16.52
N TYR A 205 12.05 6.03 16.31
CA TYR A 205 11.57 6.65 15.07
C TYR A 205 12.37 6.26 13.84
N GLN A 206 13.66 5.89 13.97
CA GLN A 206 14.47 5.46 12.84
C GLN A 206 13.99 4.12 12.28
N VAL A 207 13.77 3.15 13.18
CA VAL A 207 13.25 1.83 12.80
C VAL A 207 11.85 1.95 12.22
N LYS A 208 10.99 2.75 12.85
CA LYS A 208 9.62 2.97 12.38
C LYS A 208 9.58 3.67 11.03
N ARG A 209 10.42 4.68 10.81
CA ARG A 209 10.59 5.36 9.52
C ARG A 209 10.98 4.35 8.45
N ALA A 210 11.99 3.51 8.69
CA ALA A 210 12.43 2.50 7.73
C ALA A 210 11.31 1.50 7.42
N PHE A 211 10.60 1.01 8.45
CA PHE A 211 9.46 0.12 8.27
C PHE A 211 8.34 0.77 7.45
N TYR A 212 7.97 2.01 7.76
CA TYR A 212 6.96 2.76 7.02
C TYR A 212 7.36 3.03 5.57
N LEU A 213 8.63 3.29 5.30
CA LEU A 213 9.10 3.52 3.94
C LEU A 213 8.94 2.26 3.08
N VAL A 214 9.35 1.10 3.60
CA VAL A 214 9.16 -0.19 2.91
C VAL A 214 7.67 -0.51 2.70
N MET A 215 6.81 -0.19 3.68
CA MET A 215 5.35 -0.32 3.55
C MET A 215 4.76 0.60 2.48
N TYR A 216 5.19 1.86 2.46
CA TYR A 216 4.74 2.87 1.50
C TYR A 216 5.11 2.47 0.07
N ASP A 217 6.37 2.06 -0.14
CA ASP A 217 6.87 1.64 -1.45
C ASP A 217 6.07 0.44 -1.99
N ALA A 218 5.85 -0.59 -1.18
CA ALA A 218 5.06 -1.74 -1.60
C ALA A 218 3.62 -1.36 -1.96
N LEU A 219 2.99 -0.47 -1.18
CA LEU A 219 1.62 -0.05 -1.44
C LEU A 219 1.49 0.78 -2.74
N ILE A 220 2.52 1.55 -3.12
CA ILE A 220 2.59 2.20 -4.43
C ILE A 220 2.59 1.13 -5.53
N LEU A 221 3.49 0.15 -5.41
CA LEU A 221 3.63 -0.90 -6.43
C LEU A 221 2.35 -1.72 -6.60
N TYR A 222 1.69 -2.10 -5.50
CA TYR A 222 0.39 -2.79 -5.57
C TYR A 222 -0.69 -1.93 -6.22
N SER A 223 -0.71 -0.63 -5.93
CA SER A 223 -1.65 0.31 -6.55
C SER A 223 -1.44 0.45 -8.06
N LEU A 224 -0.17 0.50 -8.50
CA LEU A 224 0.19 0.52 -9.92
C LEU A 224 -0.20 -0.78 -10.63
N ALA A 225 0.14 -1.92 -10.04
CA ALA A 225 -0.17 -3.24 -10.61
C ALA A 225 -1.69 -3.45 -10.77
N LEU A 226 -2.46 -3.21 -9.71
CA LEU A 226 -3.92 -3.32 -9.77
C LEU A 226 -4.54 -2.27 -10.71
N GLY A 227 -4.02 -1.04 -10.70
CA GLY A 227 -4.49 0.04 -11.55
C GLY A 227 -4.27 -0.28 -13.03
N ASN A 228 -3.10 -0.83 -13.36
CA ASN A 228 -2.78 -1.30 -14.70
C ASN A 228 -3.71 -2.44 -15.13
N ALA A 229 -3.87 -3.47 -14.30
CA ALA A 229 -4.74 -4.61 -14.60
C ALA A 229 -6.19 -4.17 -14.84
N TYR A 230 -6.70 -3.23 -14.03
CA TYR A 230 -8.01 -2.62 -14.22
C TYR A 230 -8.11 -1.93 -15.58
N CYS A 231 -7.14 -1.06 -15.92
CA CYS A 231 -7.14 -0.34 -17.18
C CYS A 231 -7.12 -1.29 -18.38
N CYS A 232 -6.23 -2.30 -18.38
CA CYS A 232 -6.14 -3.27 -19.47
C CYS A 232 -7.47 -3.98 -19.71
N LYS A 233 -8.10 -4.49 -18.65
CA LYS A 233 -9.38 -5.21 -18.75
C LYS A 233 -10.52 -4.30 -19.21
N LYS A 234 -10.59 -3.06 -18.72
CA LYS A 234 -11.61 -2.09 -19.19
C LYS A 234 -11.39 -1.72 -20.65
N LEU A 235 -10.16 -1.41 -21.06
CA LEU A 235 -9.86 -1.09 -22.47
C LEU A 235 -10.22 -2.24 -23.42
N ALA A 236 -9.89 -3.48 -23.05
CA ALA A 236 -10.26 -4.65 -23.83
C ALA A 236 -11.78 -4.76 -24.02
N SER A 237 -12.58 -4.41 -23.01
CA SER A 237 -14.05 -4.43 -23.11
C SER A 237 -14.60 -3.38 -24.09
N TYR A 238 -13.93 -2.23 -24.27
CA TYR A 238 -14.32 -1.26 -25.29
C TYR A 238 -13.95 -1.73 -26.70
N SER A 239 -12.77 -2.34 -26.87
CA SER A 239 -12.34 -2.87 -28.16
C SER A 239 -13.30 -3.93 -28.70
N THR A 240 -13.84 -4.80 -27.83
CA THR A 240 -14.82 -5.83 -28.23
C THR A 240 -16.17 -5.26 -28.67
N VAL A 241 -16.60 -4.13 -28.10
CA VAL A 241 -17.88 -3.50 -28.46
C VAL A 241 -17.80 -2.87 -29.86
N ILE A 242 -16.67 -2.25 -30.21
CA ILE A 242 -16.45 -1.61 -31.50
C ILE A 242 -16.39 -2.63 -32.66
N THR A 243 -15.94 -3.87 -32.39
CA THR A 243 -15.86 -4.89 -33.45
C THR A 243 -17.20 -5.56 -33.77
N GLN A 244 -18.21 -5.36 -32.92
CA GLN A 244 -19.55 -5.97 -33.07
C GLN A 244 -20.62 -4.99 -33.54
N SER A 245 -20.30 -3.70 -33.61
CA SER A 245 -21.13 -2.62 -34.14
C SER A 245 -20.79 -2.30 -35.59
#